data_AF-A0A7U6QP39-F1
#
_entry.id   AF-A0A7U6QP39-F1
#
_cell.length_a   1.000
_cell.length_b   1.000
_cell.length_c   1.000
_cell.angle_alpha   90.00
_cell.angle_beta   90.00
_cell.angle_gamma   90.00
#
_symmetry.space_group_name_H-M   'P 1'
#
loop_
_entity.id
_entity.type
_entity.pdbx_description
1 polymer ?
#
loop_
_entity_poly.entity_id
_entity_poly.type
_entity_poly.pdbx_seq_one_letter_code
_entity_poly.pdbx_strand_id
1 'polypeptide(L)'
;MRNSRVGYLNMQGREVVPAMYDMLKGNQGWARPVSEGRIVVKKDGNYGVINTSNSTVVSFSASIDEIDDYRNGRARVRKKQCDKLVR
;
A
#
# COMPACT_ATOMS: atom_id res chain seq x y z
N MET A 1 -10.32 -8.30 -18.59
CA MET A 1 -10.93 -7.37 -17.61
C MET A 1 -9.85 -6.39 -17.16
N ARG A 2 -10.10 -5.08 -17.30
CA ARG A 2 -9.10 -4.03 -17.03
C ARG A 2 -8.73 -4.05 -15.54
N ASN A 3 -7.44 -4.17 -15.22
CA ASN A 3 -6.95 -4.08 -13.84
C ASN A 3 -7.37 -2.74 -13.24
N SER A 4 -8.39 -2.72 -12.38
CA SER A 4 -8.83 -1.49 -11.72
C SER A 4 -7.69 -0.95 -10.87
N ARG A 5 -7.30 0.31 -11.12
CA ARG A 5 -6.25 1.00 -10.40
C ARG A 5 -6.81 2.13 -9.56
N VAL A 6 -6.08 2.49 -8.50
CA VAL A 6 -6.50 3.49 -7.51
C VAL A 6 -5.41 4.55 -7.34
N GLY A 7 -5.85 5.76 -7.03
CA GLY A 7 -5.04 6.95 -6.83
C GLY A 7 -5.72 7.88 -5.82
N TYR A 8 -5.13 9.05 -5.56
CA TYR A 8 -5.61 9.97 -4.55
C TYR A 8 -5.65 11.41 -5.08
N LEU A 9 -6.77 12.07 -4.80
CA LEU A 9 -6.94 13.50 -4.99
C LEU A 9 -6.70 14.21 -3.66
N ASN A 10 -6.22 15.44 -3.70
CA ASN A 10 -6.25 16.33 -2.53
C ASN A 10 -7.63 16.98 -2.37
N MET A 11 -7.80 17.80 -1.32
CA MET A 11 -9.07 18.49 -1.04
C MET A 11 -9.47 19.52 -2.11
N GLN A 12 -8.52 19.94 -2.96
CA GLN A 12 -8.78 20.81 -4.10
C GLN A 12 -9.15 20.02 -5.37
N GLY A 13 -9.30 18.70 -5.27
CA GLY A 13 -9.63 17.82 -6.39
C GLY A 13 -8.46 17.55 -7.34
N ARG A 14 -7.23 17.94 -7.00
CA ARG A 14 -6.04 17.69 -7.82
C ARG A 14 -5.48 16.30 -7.55
N GLU A 15 -5.12 15.58 -8.61
CA GLU A 15 -4.42 14.30 -8.49
C GLU A 15 -3.03 14.51 -7.89
N VAL A 16 -2.80 13.91 -6.72
CA VAL A 16 -1.51 13.94 -6.01
C VAL A 16 -0.82 12.59 -6.02
N VAL A 17 -1.60 11.53 -6.19
CA VAL A 17 -1.12 10.17 -6.41
C VAL A 17 -1.86 9.63 -7.64
N PRO A 18 -1.16 9.32 -8.74
CA PRO A 18 -1.77 8.80 -9.95
C PRO A 18 -2.58 7.53 -9.69
N ALA A 19 -3.64 7.29 -10.47
CA ALA A 19 -4.38 6.03 -10.46
C ALA A 19 -3.56 4.85 -11.02
N MET A 20 -2.51 4.46 -10.31
CA MET A 20 -1.50 3.50 -10.75
C MET A 20 -1.32 2.30 -9.82
N TYR A 21 -1.93 2.33 -8.64
CA TYR A 21 -1.84 1.25 -7.65
C TYR A 21 -2.95 0.23 -7.83
N ASP A 22 -2.66 -1.01 -7.48
CA ASP A 22 -3.64 -2.09 -7.52
C ASP A 22 -4.76 -1.80 -6.51
N MET A 23 -6.00 -2.03 -6.95
CA MET A 23 -7.14 -2.08 -6.05
C MET A 23 -6.92 -3.14 -4.96
N LEU A 24 -7.12 -2.74 -3.71
CA LEU A 24 -7.11 -3.67 -2.59
C LEU A 24 -8.41 -4.48 -2.57
N LYS A 25 -8.33 -5.70 -2.02
CA LYS A 25 -9.49 -6.59 -1.88
C LYS A 25 -9.59 -7.02 -0.42
N GLY A 26 -10.82 -7.16 0.08
CA GLY A 26 -11.11 -7.57 1.45
C GLY A 26 -11.72 -6.46 2.30
N ASN A 27 -11.61 -6.59 3.62
CA ASN A 27 -12.29 -5.72 4.60
C ASN A 27 -11.81 -4.26 4.60
N GLN A 28 -10.71 -3.97 3.91
CA GLN A 28 -10.07 -2.66 3.86
C GLN A 28 -10.60 -1.78 2.71
N GLY A 29 -11.62 -2.25 1.97
CA GLY A 29 -12.14 -1.57 0.79
C GLY A 29 -11.20 -1.66 -0.42
N TRP A 30 -11.44 -0.80 -1.41
CA TRP A 30 -10.68 -0.77 -2.67
C TRP A 30 -9.37 0.04 -2.58
N ALA A 31 -9.20 0.86 -1.54
CA ALA A 31 -8.01 1.67 -1.24
C ALA A 31 -7.92 1.97 0.28
N ARG A 32 -6.75 2.38 0.78
CA ARG A 32 -6.54 2.72 2.21
C ARG A 32 -6.65 4.22 2.44
N PRO A 33 -7.14 4.66 3.61
CA PRO A 33 -7.06 6.06 3.97
C PRO A 33 -5.60 6.50 4.18
N VAL A 34 -5.37 7.81 4.13
CA VAL A 34 -4.13 8.40 4.64
C VAL A 34 -4.11 8.24 6.16
N SER A 35 -3.02 7.73 6.72
CA SER A 35 -2.76 7.75 8.17
C SER A 35 -1.37 8.31 8.45
N GLU A 36 -1.28 9.35 9.29
CA GLU A 36 -0.01 10.00 9.66
C GLU A 36 0.87 10.40 8.44
N GLY A 37 0.24 10.87 7.36
CA GLY A 37 0.94 11.24 6.13
C GLY A 37 1.55 10.06 5.36
N ARG A 38 1.04 8.85 5.58
CA ARG A 38 1.42 7.61 4.91
C ARG A 38 0.19 6.92 4.34
N ILE A 39 0.39 6.17 3.27
CA ILE A 39 -0.64 5.40 2.59
C ILE A 39 -0.07 4.02 2.30
N VAL A 40 -0.74 2.98 2.79
CA VAL A 40 -0.45 1.60 2.40
C VAL A 40 -1.05 1.36 1.01
N VAL A 41 -0.20 0.97 0.06
CA VAL A 41 -0.59 0.76 -1.34
C VAL A 41 -0.07 -0.59 -1.82
N LYS A 42 -0.69 -1.10 -2.88
CA LYS A 42 -0.28 -2.34 -3.55
C LYS A 42 0.08 -2.04 -5.00
N LYS A 43 1.18 -2.59 -5.48
CA LYS A 43 1.63 -2.45 -6.88
C LYS A 43 2.18 -3.78 -7.36
N ASP A 44 1.71 -4.22 -8.51
CA ASP A 44 2.11 -5.48 -9.15
C ASP A 44 2.02 -6.66 -8.16
N GLY A 45 0.96 -6.70 -7.34
CA GLY A 45 0.74 -7.77 -6.37
C GLY A 45 1.42 -7.60 -5.02
N ASN A 46 2.28 -6.59 -4.84
CA ASN A 46 3.14 -6.44 -3.65
C ASN A 46 2.75 -5.21 -2.82
N TYR A 47 2.84 -5.29 -1.49
CA TYR A 47 2.57 -4.16 -0.60
C TYR A 47 3.79 -3.26 -0.43
N GLY A 48 3.53 -1.96 -0.34
CA GLY A 48 4.49 -0.92 -0.01
C GLY A 48 3.80 0.26 0.69
N VAL A 49 4.58 1.27 1.04
CA VAL A 49 4.07 2.50 1.67
C VAL A 49 4.56 3.70 0.89
N ILE A 50 3.66 4.63 0.59
CA ILE A 50 3.99 5.94 0.04
C ILE A 50 3.62 7.05 1.03
N ASN A 51 4.21 8.23 0.85
CA ASN A 51 3.69 9.45 1.47
C ASN A 51 2.59 10.07 0.58
N THR A 52 1.98 11.16 1.04
CA THR A 52 0.91 11.89 0.31
C THR A 52 1.39 12.61 -0.95
N SER A 53 2.70 12.67 -1.19
CA SER A 53 3.34 13.22 -2.39
C SER A 53 3.81 12.12 -3.35
N ASN A 54 3.26 10.90 -3.22
CA ASN A 54 3.59 9.74 -4.05
C ASN A 54 5.06 9.28 -3.96
N SER A 55 5.81 9.67 -2.93
CA SER A 55 7.18 9.16 -2.72
C SER A 55 7.13 7.85 -1.94
N THR A 56 7.91 6.86 -2.38
CA THR A 56 8.00 5.56 -1.71
C THR A 56 8.75 5.69 -0.39
N VAL A 57 8.11 5.23 0.69
CA VAL A 57 8.65 5.17 2.07
C VAL A 57 9.08 3.74 2.40
N VAL A 58 8.28 2.74 2.00
CA VAL A 58 8.62 1.31 2.11
C VAL A 58 8.50 0.68 0.73
N SER A 59 9.60 0.10 0.25
CA SER A 59 9.66 -0.57 -1.05
C SER A 59 8.69 -1.75 -1.15
N PHE A 60 8.16 -1.94 -2.36
CA PHE A 60 7.27 -3.04 -2.67
C PHE A 60 8.00 -4.39 -2.59
N SER A 61 7.48 -5.33 -1.80
CA SER A 61 8.11 -6.65 -1.62
C SER A 61 7.12 -7.79 -1.60
N ALA A 62 7.41 -8.86 -2.34
CA ALA A 62 6.65 -10.11 -2.32
C ALA A 62 6.70 -10.85 -0.97
N SER A 63 7.68 -10.51 -0.12
CA SER A 63 7.80 -11.04 1.24
C SER A 63 6.81 -10.42 2.21
N ILE A 64 6.18 -9.28 1.87
CA ILE A 64 5.18 -8.63 2.70
C ILE A 64 3.80 -9.12 2.29
N ASP A 65 3.07 -9.66 3.24
CA ASP A 65 1.71 -10.15 3.05
C ASP A 65 0.66 -9.09 3.40
N GLU A 66 0.94 -8.23 4.39
CA GLU A 66 0.06 -7.13 4.80
C GLU A 66 0.81 -6.04 5.58
N ILE A 67 0.31 -4.81 5.50
CA ILE A 67 0.73 -3.67 6.31
C ILE A 67 -0.54 -3.02 6.87
N ASP A 68 -0.60 -2.85 8.19
CA ASP A 68 -1.67 -2.08 8.85
C ASP A 68 -1.47 -0.56 8.66
N ASP A 69 -2.51 0.24 8.93
CA ASP A 69 -2.33 1.70 8.95
C ASP A 69 -1.39 2.12 10.08
N TYR A 70 -0.68 3.22 9.84
CA TYR A 70 0.19 3.84 10.83
C TYR A 70 -0.62 4.34 12.03
N ARG A 71 -0.13 4.07 13.23
CA ARG A 71 -0.61 4.60 14.50
C ARG A 71 0.58 4.82 15.44
N ASN A 72 0.72 6.01 16.00
CA ASN A 72 1.82 6.40 16.88
C ASN A 72 3.20 6.17 16.21
N GLY A 73 3.34 6.58 14.95
CA GLY A 73 4.58 6.50 14.18
C GLY A 73 4.97 5.09 13.73
N ARG A 74 4.10 4.09 13.88
CA ARG A 74 4.41 2.67 13.61
C ARG A 74 3.26 1.98 12.87
N ALA A 75 3.59 0.97 12.07
CA ALA A 75 2.64 0.08 11.42
C ALA A 75 3.07 -1.38 11.64
N ARG A 76 2.12 -2.27 11.90
CA ARG A 76 2.38 -3.71 11.97
C ARG A 76 2.51 -4.25 10.54
N VAL A 77 3.47 -5.14 10.35
CA VAL A 77 3.72 -5.79 9.06
C VAL A 77 3.64 -7.30 9.25
N ARG A 78 2.86 -7.98 8.42
CA ARG A 78 2.93 -9.44 8.28
C ARG A 78 3.80 -9.78 7.09
N LYS A 79 4.81 -10.61 7.31
CA LYS A 79 5.64 -11.17 6.23
C LYS A 79 5.21 -12.60 5.97
N LYS A 80 5.35 -13.03 4.71
CA LYS A 80 5.26 -14.44 4.36
C LYS A 80 6.42 -15.15 5.05
N GLN A 81 6.13 -16.30 5.67
CA GLN A 81 7.17 -17.18 6.13
C GLN A 81 7.86 -17.75 4.88
N CYS A 82 9.10 -17.33 4.63
CA CYS A 82 9.94 -18.10 3.73
C CYS A 82 10.31 -19.38 4.48
N ASP A 83 9.69 -20.50 4.13
CA ASP A 83 10.21 -21.80 4.50
C ASP A 83 11.63 -21.88 3.92
N LYS A 84 12.62 -21.75 4.81
CA LYS A 84 13.97 -22.19 4.48
C LYS A 84 13.86 -23.70 4.32
N LEU A 85 13.64 -24.15 3.09
CA LEU A 85 13.96 -25.52 2.71
C LEU A 85 15.46 -25.70 3.01
N VAL A 86 15.74 -26.31 4.16
CA VAL A 86 17.06 -26.83 4.48
C VAL A 86 17.36 -27.86 3.40
N ARG A 87 18.38 -27.58 2.58
CA ARG A 87 19.07 -28.58 1.77
C ARG A 87 20.18 -29.20 2.58
#